data_AF-A0A7L1L4W8-F1
#
_entry.id   AF-A0A7L1L4W8-F1
#
_cell.length_a   1.000
_cell.length_b   1.000
_cell.length_c   1.000
_cell.angle_alpha   90.00
_cell.angle_beta   90.00
_cell.angle_gamma   90.00
#
_symmetry.space_group_name_H-M   'P 1'
#
loop_
_entity.id
_entity.type
_entity.pdbx_description
1 polymer ?
#
loop_
_entity_poly.entity_id
_entity_poly.type
_entity_poly.pdbx_seq_one_letter_code
_entity_poly.pdbx_strand_id
1 'polypeptide(L)'
;PFPLLSRLEAADNEVAELGADIAALPALKSLDVANNQLRELPAALADCPRLKEANFRGNQLKDKRLEKMVNGCQTKAILEYLRAGGRGKGKAESAREEARKKKREKQQKKDGGDGEQDELEEASKLLVKVLHVSENPAPLVVKASPGVKDVRPFIVCCVLKGVNLKPGNALKRFLSVQTKLHEDICEKRTAATIATHDLQLIKGPLTYDVQPPEELKITPLGRKEIKAKDLLRQLQSEAEEQRKQKKRQNVSGLHKYLQLLDGKENYPCLVDAEGVVISFPPITNSEKTKIRKDTRDLFLEVTSDTSLQICKDVMDTLILKIAELNRFTSENKEASGSDNESDALCGPVNLNPSQNVQPMNLPLVVEQVRVVDTDGNLKVLYPSKTDLTTVSSLLTVIR
;
A
#
# COMPACT_ATOMS: atom_id res chain seq x y z
N PRO A 1 18.03 -13.47 38.05
CA PRO A 1 16.93 -14.27 37.46
C PRO A 1 16.47 -15.38 38.42
N PHE A 2 15.15 -15.52 38.63
CA PHE A 2 14.57 -16.54 39.50
C PHE A 2 13.94 -17.67 38.65
N PRO A 3 14.74 -18.61 38.11
CA PRO A 3 14.28 -19.57 37.09
C PRO A 3 13.26 -20.59 37.62
N LEU A 4 13.17 -20.77 38.94
CA LEU A 4 12.29 -21.75 39.58
C LEU A 4 11.07 -21.11 40.26
N LEU A 5 10.94 -19.78 40.24
CA LEU A 5 9.87 -19.09 40.94
C LEU A 5 8.53 -19.40 40.29
N SER A 6 7.69 -20.17 40.99
CA SER A 6 6.40 -20.64 40.48
C SER A 6 5.20 -19.87 41.01
N ARG A 7 5.34 -19.19 42.15
CA ARG A 7 4.29 -18.40 42.76
C ARG A 7 4.88 -17.09 43.28
N LEU A 8 4.23 -15.98 42.95
CA LEU A 8 4.58 -14.65 43.43
C LEU A 8 3.34 -14.04 44.06
N GLU A 9 3.37 -13.86 45.38
CA GLU A 9 2.31 -13.24 46.17
C GLU A 9 2.82 -11.89 46.66
N ALA A 10 2.18 -10.82 46.19
CA ALA A 10 2.48 -9.44 46.50
C ALA A 10 1.18 -8.61 46.64
N ALA A 11 0.13 -9.25 47.16
CA ALA A 11 -1.12 -8.57 47.49
C ALA A 11 -0.93 -7.57 48.65
N ASP A 12 -1.80 -6.56 48.72
CA ASP A 12 -1.85 -5.55 49.79
C ASP A 12 -0.52 -4.78 49.97
N ASN A 13 0.13 -4.46 48.85
CA ASN A 13 1.31 -3.62 48.83
C ASN A 13 1.01 -2.27 48.13
N GLU A 14 1.98 -1.37 48.14
CA GLU A 14 1.87 -0.06 47.48
C GLU A 14 2.51 -0.07 46.08
N VAL A 15 2.44 -1.19 45.36
CA VAL A 15 3.08 -1.32 44.04
C VAL A 15 2.33 -0.44 43.04
N ALA A 16 3.02 0.56 42.50
CA ALA A 16 2.47 1.51 41.54
C ALA A 16 2.56 1.01 40.09
N GLU A 17 3.59 0.23 39.76
CA GLU A 17 3.84 -0.26 38.40
C GLU A 17 4.38 -1.69 38.41
N LEU A 18 3.95 -2.48 37.43
CA LEU A 18 4.46 -3.82 37.20
C LEU A 18 5.33 -3.81 35.93
N GLY A 19 6.62 -4.15 36.07
CA GLY A 19 7.57 -4.17 34.96
C GLY A 19 7.26 -5.26 33.93
N ALA A 20 7.61 -5.01 32.67
CA ALA A 20 7.47 -5.99 31.59
C ALA A 20 8.36 -7.23 31.79
N ASP A 21 9.39 -7.12 32.63
CA ASP A 21 10.35 -8.19 32.95
C ASP A 21 9.73 -9.38 33.69
N ILE A 22 8.50 -9.26 34.18
CA ILE A 22 7.77 -10.39 34.77
C ILE A 22 7.55 -11.53 33.76
N ALA A 23 7.53 -11.22 32.46
CA ALA A 23 7.49 -12.20 31.39
C ALA A 23 8.75 -13.07 31.31
N ALA A 24 9.88 -12.58 31.84
CA ALA A 24 11.15 -13.29 31.86
C ALA A 24 11.21 -14.40 32.94
N LEU A 25 10.14 -14.63 33.70
CA LEU A 25 10.04 -15.70 34.71
C LEU A 25 9.48 -16.98 34.07
N PRO A 26 10.32 -17.98 33.73
CA PRO A 26 9.91 -19.13 32.93
C PRO A 26 9.01 -20.12 33.68
N ALA A 27 9.03 -20.10 35.02
CA ALA A 27 8.32 -21.05 35.87
C ALA A 27 7.07 -20.48 36.55
N LEU A 28 6.76 -19.19 36.39
CA LEU A 28 5.69 -18.51 37.13
C LEU A 28 4.31 -19.04 36.72
N LYS A 29 3.57 -19.58 37.70
CA LYS A 29 2.24 -20.18 37.53
C LYS A 29 1.12 -19.37 38.16
N SER A 30 1.41 -18.71 39.28
CA SER A 30 0.44 -17.96 40.07
C SER A 30 1.02 -16.60 40.46
N LEU A 31 0.28 -15.53 40.16
CA LEU A 31 0.65 -14.15 40.45
C LEU A 31 -0.50 -13.47 41.20
N ASP A 32 -0.27 -13.08 42.45
CA ASP A 32 -1.22 -12.25 43.20
C ASP A 32 -0.63 -10.87 43.44
N VAL A 33 -1.26 -9.85 42.89
CA VAL A 33 -0.95 -8.43 43.09
C VAL A 33 -2.23 -7.66 43.39
N ALA A 34 -3.18 -8.29 44.07
CA ALA A 34 -4.41 -7.64 44.49
C ALA A 34 -4.16 -6.47 45.46
N ASN A 35 -5.08 -5.51 45.53
CA ASN A 35 -5.07 -4.37 46.44
C ASN A 35 -3.76 -3.57 46.40
N ASN A 36 -3.26 -3.32 45.19
CA ASN A 36 -2.10 -2.47 44.93
C ASN A 36 -2.53 -1.15 44.25
N GLN A 37 -1.56 -0.32 43.84
CA GLN A 37 -1.80 0.96 43.19
C GLN A 37 -1.56 0.91 41.67
N LEU A 38 -1.67 -0.28 41.07
CA LEU A 38 -1.38 -0.49 39.65
C LEU A 38 -2.37 0.29 38.77
N ARG A 39 -1.84 1.10 37.86
CA ARG A 39 -2.64 1.87 36.89
C ARG A 39 -2.78 1.18 35.54
N GLU A 40 -1.81 0.36 35.17
CA GLU A 40 -1.76 -0.37 33.90
C GLU A 40 -1.15 -1.76 34.14
N LEU A 41 -1.51 -2.72 33.28
CA LEU A 41 -0.92 -4.05 33.27
C LEU A 41 -0.11 -4.24 31.99
N PRO A 42 1.17 -4.65 32.08
CA PRO A 42 2.01 -4.82 30.89
C PRO A 42 1.47 -5.95 30.01
N ALA A 43 1.42 -5.73 28.70
CA ALA A 43 0.98 -6.75 27.73
C ALA A 43 1.84 -8.02 27.81
N ALA A 44 3.11 -7.87 28.19
CA ALA A 44 4.07 -8.96 28.40
C ALA A 44 3.61 -10.01 29.43
N LEU A 45 2.68 -9.68 30.35
CA LEU A 45 2.06 -10.69 31.23
C LEU A 45 1.35 -11.81 30.47
N ALA A 46 0.84 -11.52 29.27
CA ALA A 46 0.17 -12.50 28.41
C ALA A 46 1.15 -13.47 27.72
N ASP A 47 2.45 -13.16 27.75
CA ASP A 47 3.52 -13.94 27.15
C ASP A 47 4.23 -14.85 28.17
N CYS A 48 3.83 -14.79 29.45
CA CYS A 48 4.28 -15.73 30.48
C CYS A 48 3.88 -17.17 30.11
N PRO A 49 4.84 -18.11 29.92
CA PRO A 49 4.56 -19.42 29.31
C PRO A 49 3.77 -20.37 30.21
N ARG A 50 3.75 -20.12 31.52
CA ARG A 50 3.15 -21.04 32.52
C ARG A 50 2.14 -20.37 33.46
N LEU A 51 1.80 -19.10 33.25
CA LEU A 51 0.90 -18.35 34.12
C LEU A 51 -0.54 -18.84 33.94
N LYS A 52 -1.13 -19.40 35.00
CA LYS A 52 -2.49 -19.97 35.01
C LYS A 52 -3.45 -19.14 35.86
N GLU A 53 -2.95 -18.59 36.95
CA GLU A 53 -3.73 -17.85 37.93
C GLU A 53 -3.10 -16.47 38.10
N ALA A 54 -3.90 -15.42 37.92
CA ALA A 54 -3.46 -14.07 38.19
C ALA A 54 -4.59 -13.26 38.83
N ASN A 55 -4.27 -12.59 39.93
CA ASN A 55 -5.22 -11.76 40.67
C ASN A 55 -4.74 -10.31 40.67
N PHE A 56 -5.54 -9.43 40.07
CA PHE A 56 -5.26 -8.00 39.93
C PHE A 56 -6.35 -7.14 40.58
N ARG A 57 -7.25 -7.74 41.39
CA ARG A 57 -8.40 -7.02 41.97
C ARG A 57 -7.96 -5.92 42.92
N GLY A 58 -8.79 -4.90 43.12
CA GLY A 58 -8.48 -3.80 44.04
C GLY A 58 -7.39 -2.83 43.56
N ASN A 59 -7.02 -2.87 42.27
CA ASN A 59 -6.10 -1.91 41.65
C ASN A 59 -6.85 -0.80 40.90
N GLN A 60 -6.21 0.37 40.75
CA GLN A 60 -6.78 1.56 40.11
C GLN A 60 -6.49 1.62 38.60
N LEU A 61 -6.92 0.59 37.87
CA LEU A 61 -6.62 0.46 36.44
C LEU A 61 -7.28 1.59 35.61
N LYS A 62 -6.51 2.23 34.72
CA LYS A 62 -6.99 3.29 33.82
C LYS A 62 -8.05 2.78 32.83
N ASP A 63 -7.87 1.57 32.32
CA ASP A 63 -8.84 0.94 31.41
C ASP A 63 -10.04 0.40 32.20
N LYS A 64 -11.15 1.14 32.18
CA LYS A 64 -12.42 0.78 32.83
C LYS A 64 -13.02 -0.54 32.35
N ARG A 65 -12.68 -1.00 31.14
CA ARG A 65 -13.13 -2.30 30.65
C ARG A 65 -12.27 -3.41 31.26
N LEU A 66 -10.96 -3.22 31.31
CA LEU A 66 -10.04 -4.15 31.96
C LEU A 66 -10.35 -4.27 33.46
N GLU A 67 -10.61 -3.15 34.14
CA GLU A 67 -11.03 -3.10 35.55
C GLU A 67 -12.26 -3.97 35.82
N LYS A 68 -13.29 -3.89 34.96
CA LYS A 68 -14.48 -4.75 35.06
C LYS A 68 -14.16 -6.23 34.81
N MET A 69 -13.27 -6.53 33.87
CA MET A 69 -12.87 -7.91 33.57
C MET A 69 -12.09 -8.54 34.71
N VAL A 70 -11.21 -7.79 35.37
CA VAL A 70 -10.43 -8.28 36.54
C VAL A 70 -11.35 -8.67 37.70
N ASN A 71 -12.47 -7.98 37.87
CA ASN A 71 -13.42 -8.27 38.95
C ASN A 71 -14.38 -9.44 38.64
N GLY A 72 -14.57 -9.82 37.37
CA GLY A 72 -15.62 -10.77 36.97
C GLY A 72 -15.23 -11.89 36.00
N CYS A 73 -14.03 -11.88 35.42
CA CYS A 73 -13.62 -12.84 34.38
C CYS A 73 -12.46 -13.73 34.83
N GLN A 74 -12.32 -14.89 34.16
CA GLN A 74 -11.19 -15.81 34.37
C GLN A 74 -9.88 -15.21 33.86
N THR A 75 -8.76 -15.59 34.48
CA THR A 75 -7.39 -15.18 34.14
C THR A 75 -7.11 -15.23 32.63
N LYS A 76 -7.55 -16.30 31.96
CA LYS A 76 -7.34 -16.51 30.51
C LYS A 76 -7.93 -15.38 29.66
N ALA A 77 -9.11 -14.89 30.01
CA ALA A 77 -9.77 -13.81 29.26
C ALA A 77 -9.06 -12.46 29.45
N ILE A 78 -8.48 -12.24 30.64
CA ILE A 78 -7.70 -11.04 30.95
C ILE A 78 -6.39 -11.06 30.15
N LEU A 79 -5.67 -12.19 30.13
CA LEU A 79 -4.43 -12.34 29.35
C LEU A 79 -4.69 -12.22 27.84
N GLU A 80 -5.79 -12.77 27.33
CA GLU A 80 -6.16 -12.62 25.92
C GLU A 80 -6.49 -11.16 25.56
N TYR A 81 -7.14 -10.43 26.47
CA TYR A 81 -7.41 -9.00 26.30
C TYR A 81 -6.12 -8.17 26.25
N LEU A 82 -5.14 -8.50 27.10
CA LEU A 82 -3.82 -7.88 27.12
C LEU A 82 -3.02 -8.22 25.84
N ARG A 83 -3.05 -9.47 25.39
CA ARG A 83 -2.42 -9.92 24.13
C ARG A 83 -3.00 -9.20 22.91
N ALA A 84 -4.30 -8.93 22.93
CA ALA A 84 -4.98 -8.20 21.86
C ALA A 84 -4.77 -6.67 21.92
N GLY A 85 -4.03 -6.16 22.92
CA GLY A 85 -3.71 -4.74 23.05
C GLY A 85 -4.90 -3.83 23.37
N GLY A 86 -5.91 -4.37 24.08
CA GLY A 86 -7.10 -3.62 24.50
C GLY A 86 -8.07 -3.32 23.36
N ARG A 87 -9.18 -4.06 23.25
CA ARG A 87 -10.19 -3.91 22.17
C ARG A 87 -11.16 -2.73 22.36
N GLY A 88 -10.73 -1.60 22.89
CA GLY A 88 -11.63 -0.44 23.05
C GLY A 88 -10.91 0.89 23.22
N LYS A 89 -11.07 1.79 22.23
CA LYS A 89 -10.89 3.26 22.24
C LYS A 89 -9.63 3.92 22.87
N GLY A 90 -8.75 3.20 23.57
CA GLY A 90 -7.57 3.75 24.25
C GLY A 90 -6.37 4.05 23.36
N LYS A 91 -6.32 3.53 22.12
CA LYS A 91 -5.27 3.87 21.14
C LYS A 91 -5.27 5.36 20.75
N ALA A 92 -6.37 6.09 20.97
CA ALA A 92 -6.46 7.50 20.65
C ALA A 92 -5.93 8.43 21.78
N GLU A 93 -5.93 7.97 23.04
CA GLU A 93 -5.47 8.78 24.18
C GLU A 93 -4.01 8.54 24.51
N SER A 94 -3.53 7.29 24.49
CA SER A 94 -2.10 7.00 24.68
C SER A 94 -1.24 7.60 23.56
N ALA A 95 -1.74 7.57 22.31
CA ALA A 95 -1.10 8.28 21.19
C ALA A 95 -1.15 9.82 21.34
N ARG A 96 -2.19 10.37 22.00
CA ARG A 96 -2.29 11.82 22.29
C ARG A 96 -1.38 12.25 23.44
N GLU A 97 -1.18 11.38 24.43
CA GLU A 97 -0.31 11.64 25.57
C GLU A 97 1.17 11.48 25.20
N GLU A 98 1.53 10.45 24.41
CA GLU A 98 2.85 10.35 23.77
C GLU A 98 3.12 11.50 22.80
N ALA A 99 2.11 11.94 22.01
CA ALA A 99 2.26 13.11 21.15
C ALA A 99 2.42 14.41 21.96
N ARG A 100 1.79 14.55 23.12
CA ARG A 100 1.96 15.71 24.02
C ARG A 100 3.32 15.69 24.74
N LYS A 101 3.84 14.52 25.11
CA LYS A 101 5.16 14.35 25.72
C LYS A 101 6.27 14.63 24.69
N LYS A 102 6.14 14.09 23.46
CA LYS A 102 7.00 14.43 22.32
C LYS A 102 6.93 15.91 21.94
N LYS A 103 5.75 16.55 22.05
CA LYS A 103 5.60 17.99 21.77
C LYS A 103 6.25 18.85 22.86
N ARG A 104 6.19 18.47 24.14
CA ARG A 104 6.90 19.14 25.24
C ARG A 104 8.42 18.97 25.14
N GLU A 105 8.91 17.80 24.74
CA GLU A 105 10.35 17.57 24.49
C GLU A 105 10.85 18.30 23.24
N LYS A 106 10.05 18.39 22.17
CA LYS A 106 10.38 19.19 20.95
C LYS A 106 10.33 20.71 21.21
N GLN A 107 9.59 21.16 22.24
CA GLN A 107 9.52 22.57 22.63
C GLN A 107 10.68 22.99 23.55
N GLN A 108 11.23 22.07 24.36
CA GLN A 108 12.44 22.34 25.14
C GLN A 108 13.75 22.24 24.32
N LYS A 109 13.75 21.51 23.19
CA LYS A 109 14.87 21.51 22.23
C LYS A 109 14.89 22.71 21.27
N LYS A 110 13.88 23.59 21.30
CA LYS A 110 13.79 24.75 20.40
C LYS A 110 14.40 26.04 20.95
N ASP A 111 15.02 25.98 22.13
CA ASP A 111 15.73 27.12 22.74
C ASP A 111 17.26 26.93 22.74
N GLY A 112 17.78 26.01 21.93
CA GLY A 112 19.22 25.88 21.73
C GLY A 112 19.60 24.92 20.60
N GLY A 113 19.99 25.48 19.45
CA GLY A 113 20.74 24.77 18.39
C GLY A 113 19.97 24.51 17.10
N ASP A 114 19.93 25.51 16.23
CA ASP A 114 19.20 25.58 14.94
C ASP A 114 19.86 24.78 13.78
N GLY A 115 20.63 23.71 14.06
CA GLY A 115 21.51 23.08 13.05
C GLY A 115 21.21 21.63 12.65
N GLU A 116 20.76 20.78 13.58
CA GLU A 116 20.80 19.31 13.37
C GLU A 116 19.43 18.66 13.07
N GLN A 117 18.33 19.42 13.16
CA GLN A 117 16.98 18.87 13.03
C GLN A 117 16.49 18.83 11.57
N ASP A 118 17.03 19.68 10.70
CA ASP A 118 16.71 19.67 9.26
C ASP A 118 17.36 18.49 8.52
N GLU A 119 18.54 18.03 8.93
CA GLU A 119 19.24 16.92 8.26
C GLU A 119 18.53 15.56 8.43
N LEU A 120 17.89 15.32 9.58
CA LEU A 120 17.16 14.08 9.86
C LEU A 120 15.76 14.03 9.24
N GLU A 121 15.08 15.18 9.07
CA GLU A 121 13.82 15.25 8.32
C GLU A 121 14.09 15.15 6.80
N GLU A 122 15.19 15.72 6.28
CA GLU A 122 15.68 15.52 4.91
C GLU A 122 15.97 14.05 4.58
N ALA A 123 16.63 13.32 5.48
CA ALA A 123 16.99 11.90 5.30
C ALA A 123 15.78 10.94 5.27
N SER A 124 14.58 11.41 5.62
CA SER A 124 13.35 10.62 5.66
C SER A 124 12.42 10.85 4.46
N LYS A 125 12.76 11.73 3.51
CA LYS A 125 11.95 11.97 2.32
C LYS A 125 12.07 10.82 1.32
N LEU A 126 10.97 10.44 0.67
CA LEU A 126 10.99 9.43 -0.39
C LEU A 126 11.75 10.01 -1.60
N LEU A 127 12.77 9.30 -2.09
CA LEU A 127 13.53 9.75 -3.25
C LEU A 127 12.89 9.23 -4.54
N VAL A 128 12.39 10.15 -5.37
CA VAL A 128 11.93 9.85 -6.74
C VAL A 128 12.77 10.66 -7.71
N LYS A 129 13.45 9.98 -8.62
CA LYS A 129 14.17 10.62 -9.72
C LYS A 129 13.26 10.69 -10.93
N VAL A 130 13.00 11.88 -11.45
CA VAL A 130 12.28 12.05 -12.71
C VAL A 130 13.32 12.05 -13.83
N LEU A 131 13.24 11.08 -14.73
CA LEU A 131 14.06 11.07 -15.94
C LEU A 131 13.33 11.84 -17.05
N HIS A 132 13.99 12.91 -17.50
CA HIS A 132 13.53 13.72 -18.60
C HIS A 132 13.65 12.99 -19.94
N VAL A 133 12.68 13.24 -20.83
CA VAL A 133 12.65 12.69 -22.20
C VAL A 133 13.95 12.98 -22.98
N SER A 134 14.64 14.08 -22.67
CA SER A 134 15.91 14.48 -23.29
C SER A 134 17.10 13.60 -22.89
N GLU A 135 17.03 12.93 -21.74
CA GLU A 135 18.10 12.07 -21.22
C GLU A 135 17.86 10.58 -21.53
N ASN A 136 16.68 10.24 -22.06
CA ASN A 136 16.33 8.88 -22.44
C ASN A 136 16.57 8.68 -23.95
N PRO A 137 17.41 7.73 -24.38
CA PRO A 137 17.69 7.49 -25.79
C PRO A 137 16.49 6.93 -26.58
N ALA A 138 15.44 6.40 -25.92
CA ALA A 138 14.22 5.92 -26.57
C ALA A 138 12.98 6.08 -25.67
N PRO A 139 12.44 7.31 -25.51
CA PRO A 139 11.28 7.55 -24.66
C PRO A 139 10.03 6.91 -25.27
N LEU A 140 9.24 6.23 -24.43
CA LEU A 140 7.96 5.67 -24.85
C LEU A 140 7.02 6.82 -25.29
N VAL A 141 6.39 6.65 -26.44
CA VAL A 141 5.44 7.62 -27.01
C VAL A 141 4.10 6.93 -27.19
N VAL A 142 3.04 7.63 -26.78
CA VAL A 142 1.64 7.23 -26.97
C VAL A 142 1.03 8.16 -28.00
N LYS A 143 0.50 7.62 -29.10
CA LYS A 143 -0.23 8.37 -30.13
C LYS A 143 -1.72 8.31 -29.82
N ALA A 144 -2.37 9.45 -29.63
CA ALA A 144 -3.80 9.53 -29.38
C ALA A 144 -4.56 9.84 -30.68
N SER A 145 -5.49 8.97 -31.05
CA SER A 145 -6.37 9.18 -32.22
C SER A 145 -7.42 10.26 -31.94
N PRO A 146 -7.88 11.01 -32.95
CA PRO A 146 -8.89 12.06 -32.76
C PRO A 146 -10.26 11.51 -32.30
N GLY A 147 -10.62 10.28 -32.67
CA GLY A 147 -11.89 9.64 -32.29
C GLY A 147 -12.04 9.35 -30.79
N VAL A 148 -10.95 9.37 -30.02
CA VAL A 148 -11.02 9.19 -28.56
C VAL A 148 -11.74 10.35 -27.86
N LYS A 149 -11.84 11.51 -28.53
CA LYS A 149 -12.45 12.72 -27.96
C LYS A 149 -13.93 12.55 -27.61
N ASP A 150 -14.65 11.76 -28.39
CA ASP A 150 -16.09 11.56 -28.24
C ASP A 150 -16.42 10.54 -27.13
N VAL A 151 -15.46 9.70 -26.78
CA VAL A 151 -15.67 8.58 -25.85
C VAL A 151 -14.98 8.82 -24.51
N ARG A 152 -13.67 9.09 -24.52
CA ARG A 152 -12.82 9.25 -23.34
C ARG A 152 -11.53 10.03 -23.71
N PRO A 153 -11.60 11.38 -23.80
CA PRO A 153 -10.55 12.23 -24.40
C PRO A 153 -9.20 12.25 -23.68
N PHE A 154 -9.19 12.06 -22.35
CA PHE A 154 -7.99 12.36 -21.56
C PHE A 154 -7.23 11.07 -21.21
N ILE A 155 -5.93 11.09 -21.48
CA ILE A 155 -4.99 10.03 -21.11
C ILE A 155 -3.70 10.66 -20.57
N VAL A 156 -3.22 10.14 -19.44
CA VAL A 156 -1.94 10.48 -18.83
C VAL A 156 -1.17 9.18 -18.61
N CYS A 157 0.09 9.16 -19.00
CA CYS A 157 0.95 7.98 -18.89
C CYS A 157 2.26 8.35 -18.19
N CYS A 158 2.85 7.39 -17.47
CA CYS A 158 4.23 7.45 -17.04
C CYS A 158 4.84 6.05 -16.97
N VAL A 159 6.17 6.00 -16.97
CA VAL A 159 6.90 4.75 -16.72
C VAL A 159 7.55 4.86 -15.35
N LEU A 160 7.39 3.83 -14.52
CA LEU A 160 7.97 3.76 -13.19
C LEU A 160 8.93 2.57 -13.12
N LYS A 161 10.23 2.87 -13.00
CA LYS A 161 11.31 1.88 -12.90
C LYS A 161 11.80 1.73 -11.47
N GLY A 162 12.25 0.52 -11.14
CA GLY A 162 12.81 0.21 -9.82
C GLY A 162 11.78 -0.17 -8.76
N VAL A 163 10.59 -0.63 -9.17
CA VAL A 163 9.57 -1.15 -8.24
C VAL A 163 9.97 -2.56 -7.79
N ASN A 164 9.84 -2.85 -6.50
CA ASN A 164 10.13 -4.17 -5.95
C ASN A 164 8.85 -4.86 -5.45
N LEU A 165 8.31 -5.76 -6.28
CA LEU A 165 7.08 -6.52 -5.97
C LEU A 165 7.35 -7.95 -5.47
N LYS A 166 8.62 -8.37 -5.36
CA LYS A 166 9.02 -9.73 -4.97
C LYS A 166 8.72 -10.08 -3.50
N PRO A 167 8.99 -9.22 -2.50
CA PRO A 167 8.94 -9.62 -1.09
C PRO A 167 7.51 -9.89 -0.60
N GLY A 168 7.31 -11.05 0.02
CA GLY A 168 6.10 -11.41 0.76
C GLY A 168 4.78 -11.07 0.05
N ASN A 169 4.02 -10.14 0.65
CA ASN A 169 2.70 -9.69 0.18
C ASN A 169 2.74 -8.36 -0.60
N ALA A 170 3.90 -7.90 -1.08
CA ALA A 170 4.06 -6.61 -1.76
C ALA A 170 3.11 -6.44 -2.96
N LEU A 171 3.07 -7.43 -3.87
CA LEU A 171 2.15 -7.42 -5.03
C LEU A 171 0.68 -7.30 -4.62
N LYS A 172 0.26 -8.03 -3.57
CA LYS A 172 -1.13 -7.97 -3.06
C LYS A 172 -1.45 -6.59 -2.48
N ARG A 173 -0.50 -5.97 -1.78
CA ARG A 173 -0.64 -4.61 -1.25
C ARG A 173 -0.71 -3.58 -2.37
N PHE A 174 0.11 -3.72 -3.40
CA PHE A 174 0.07 -2.89 -4.60
C PHE A 174 -1.31 -2.94 -5.26
N LEU A 175 -1.83 -4.15 -5.53
CA LEU A 175 -3.17 -4.33 -6.09
C LEU A 175 -4.28 -3.78 -5.18
N SER A 176 -4.12 -3.89 -3.87
CA SER A 176 -5.04 -3.31 -2.90
C SER A 176 -5.03 -1.78 -2.92
N VAL A 177 -3.86 -1.15 -3.07
CA VAL A 177 -3.73 0.31 -3.23
C VAL A 177 -4.43 0.76 -4.50
N GLN A 178 -4.19 0.08 -5.62
CA GLN A 178 -4.84 0.38 -6.89
C GLN A 178 -6.37 0.27 -6.77
N THR A 179 -6.87 -0.80 -6.15
CA THR A 179 -8.32 -1.00 -5.95
C THR A 179 -8.92 0.09 -5.07
N LYS A 180 -8.21 0.50 -4.01
CA LYS A 180 -8.66 1.56 -3.11
C LYS A 180 -8.69 2.93 -3.81
N LEU A 181 -7.68 3.26 -4.61
CA LEU A 181 -7.67 4.50 -5.39
C LEU A 181 -8.82 4.54 -6.41
N HIS A 182 -9.14 3.39 -7.01
CA HIS A 182 -10.29 3.24 -7.89
C HIS A 182 -11.62 3.51 -7.19
N GLU A 183 -11.77 3.12 -5.92
CA GLU A 183 -12.97 3.36 -5.13
C GLU A 183 -13.07 4.81 -4.62
N ASP A 184 -11.94 5.40 -4.24
CA ASP A 184 -11.86 6.71 -3.59
C ASP A 184 -11.83 7.85 -4.63
N ILE A 185 -10.70 8.05 -5.31
CA ILE A 185 -10.44 9.24 -6.15
C ILE A 185 -11.02 9.06 -7.56
N CYS A 186 -11.09 7.82 -8.04
CA CYS A 186 -11.64 7.53 -9.37
C CYS A 186 -13.16 7.32 -9.37
N GLU A 187 -13.86 7.59 -8.26
CA GLU A 187 -15.31 7.44 -8.11
C GLU A 187 -15.86 6.07 -8.56
N LYS A 188 -15.15 4.97 -8.26
CA LYS A 188 -15.47 3.61 -8.73
C LYS A 188 -15.37 3.45 -10.24
N ARG A 189 -14.27 3.97 -10.79
CA ARG A 189 -13.91 3.96 -12.22
C ARG A 189 -14.74 4.85 -13.13
N THR A 190 -15.66 5.65 -12.58
CA THR A 190 -16.48 6.53 -13.39
C THR A 190 -15.70 7.76 -13.82
N ALA A 191 -15.08 8.47 -12.87
CA ALA A 191 -14.35 9.70 -13.16
C ALA A 191 -12.99 9.45 -13.82
N ALA A 192 -12.27 8.42 -13.40
CA ALA A 192 -10.95 8.06 -13.93
C ALA A 192 -10.74 6.55 -13.92
N THR A 193 -9.79 6.03 -14.69
CA THR A 193 -9.43 4.61 -14.66
C THR A 193 -7.93 4.48 -14.71
N ILE A 194 -7.38 3.90 -13.65
CA ILE A 194 -5.98 3.49 -13.54
C ILE A 194 -5.80 2.10 -14.14
N ALA A 195 -4.86 1.94 -15.07
CA ALA A 195 -4.33 0.64 -15.45
C ALA A 195 -2.81 0.59 -15.28
N THR A 196 -2.32 -0.62 -15.01
CA THR A 196 -0.93 -0.88 -14.67
C THR A 196 -0.46 -2.09 -15.46
N HIS A 197 0.66 -1.93 -16.15
CA HIS A 197 1.17 -2.90 -17.10
C HIS A 197 2.64 -3.19 -16.81
N ASP A 198 3.08 -4.40 -17.10
CA ASP A 198 4.51 -4.73 -17.11
C ASP A 198 5.16 -4.12 -18.36
N LEU A 199 6.13 -3.24 -18.16
CA LEU A 199 6.81 -2.55 -19.26
C LEU A 199 7.57 -3.53 -20.16
N GLN A 200 8.10 -4.63 -19.62
CA GLN A 200 8.89 -5.59 -20.39
C GLN A 200 8.05 -6.36 -21.43
N LEU A 201 6.74 -6.41 -21.22
CA LEU A 201 5.79 -7.11 -22.09
C LEU A 201 5.17 -6.17 -23.14
N ILE A 202 5.46 -4.87 -23.07
CA ILE A 202 4.92 -3.86 -23.98
C ILE A 202 5.93 -3.52 -25.07
N LYS A 203 5.44 -3.39 -26.30
CA LYS A 203 6.23 -2.93 -27.45
C LYS A 203 5.73 -1.57 -27.93
N GLY A 204 6.61 -0.56 -27.87
CA GLY A 204 6.31 0.80 -28.34
C GLY A 204 6.57 0.97 -29.85
N PRO A 205 5.98 2.00 -30.49
CA PRO A 205 5.09 3.03 -29.92
C PRO A 205 3.67 2.51 -29.64
N LEU A 206 3.01 3.11 -28.65
CA LEU A 206 1.63 2.78 -28.27
C LEU A 206 0.64 3.69 -29.00
N THR A 207 -0.55 3.18 -29.27
CA THR A 207 -1.64 3.95 -29.90
C THR A 207 -2.89 3.85 -29.05
N TYR A 208 -3.36 5.00 -28.54
CA TYR A 208 -4.63 5.15 -27.86
C TYR A 208 -5.70 5.50 -28.91
N ASP A 209 -6.52 4.52 -29.24
CA ASP A 209 -7.45 4.57 -30.36
C ASP A 209 -8.87 4.18 -29.93
N VAL A 210 -9.84 4.36 -30.83
CA VAL A 210 -11.19 3.85 -30.66
C VAL A 210 -11.51 2.82 -31.73
N GLN A 211 -12.11 1.70 -31.32
CA GLN A 211 -12.53 0.64 -32.22
C GLN A 211 -14.00 0.28 -32.01
N PRO A 212 -14.70 -0.16 -33.07
CA PRO A 212 -16.05 -0.69 -32.93
C PRO A 212 -16.07 -1.92 -31.98
N PRO A 213 -17.13 -2.09 -31.17
CA PRO A 213 -17.26 -3.20 -30.22
C PRO A 213 -17.16 -4.61 -30.84
N GLU A 214 -17.41 -4.73 -32.15
CA GLU A 214 -17.44 -5.99 -32.89
C GLU A 214 -16.06 -6.42 -33.43
N GLU A 215 -15.16 -5.46 -33.59
CA GLU A 215 -13.79 -5.62 -34.08
C GLU A 215 -12.80 -5.70 -32.92
N LEU A 216 -13.05 -4.94 -31.84
CA LEU A 216 -12.19 -4.89 -30.68
C LEU A 216 -12.14 -6.26 -29.97
N LYS A 217 -10.97 -6.92 -30.06
CA LYS A 217 -10.68 -8.18 -29.37
C LYS A 217 -9.65 -7.95 -28.27
N ILE A 218 -9.94 -8.47 -27.09
CA ILE A 218 -9.03 -8.42 -25.96
C ILE A 218 -8.99 -9.77 -25.26
N THR A 219 -7.83 -10.10 -24.68
CA THR A 219 -7.68 -11.23 -23.75
C THR A 219 -7.70 -10.67 -22.34
N PRO A 220 -8.86 -10.55 -21.68
CA PRO A 220 -8.95 -9.93 -20.37
C PRO A 220 -8.35 -10.84 -19.30
N LEU A 221 -8.00 -10.25 -18.15
CA LEU A 221 -7.39 -10.97 -17.03
C LEU A 221 -8.18 -12.24 -16.66
N GLY A 222 -7.50 -13.38 -16.68
CA GLY A 222 -8.06 -14.68 -16.27
C GLY A 222 -9.11 -15.30 -17.20
N ARG A 223 -9.33 -14.78 -18.42
CA ARG A 223 -10.22 -15.39 -19.42
C ARG A 223 -9.51 -15.54 -20.77
N LYS A 224 -10.18 -16.22 -21.71
CA LYS A 224 -9.72 -16.36 -23.11
C LYS A 224 -10.03 -15.09 -23.91
N GLU A 225 -9.43 -14.99 -25.09
CA GLU A 225 -9.72 -13.91 -26.04
C GLU A 225 -11.22 -13.85 -26.34
N ILE A 226 -11.77 -12.64 -26.24
CA ILE A 226 -13.19 -12.36 -26.42
C ILE A 226 -13.36 -10.99 -27.07
N LYS A 227 -14.47 -10.80 -27.79
CA LYS A 227 -14.84 -9.49 -28.32
C LYS A 227 -15.32 -8.56 -27.21
N ALA A 228 -15.09 -7.27 -27.36
CA ALA A 228 -15.45 -6.27 -26.36
C ALA A 228 -16.96 -6.23 -26.07
N LYS A 229 -17.80 -6.36 -27.11
CA LYS A 229 -19.27 -6.43 -26.97
C LYS A 229 -19.73 -7.60 -26.09
N ASP A 230 -19.16 -8.78 -26.32
CA ASP A 230 -19.52 -10.00 -25.58
C ASP A 230 -19.00 -9.94 -24.15
N LEU A 231 -17.78 -9.41 -23.95
CA LEU A 231 -17.22 -9.19 -22.62
C LEU A 231 -18.07 -8.23 -21.79
N LEU A 232 -18.49 -7.11 -22.36
CA LEU A 232 -19.33 -6.13 -21.67
C LEU A 232 -20.66 -6.75 -21.24
N ARG A 233 -21.30 -7.51 -22.14
CA ARG A 233 -22.55 -8.23 -21.85
C ARG A 233 -22.39 -9.25 -20.73
N GLN A 234 -21.30 -10.03 -20.73
CA GLN A 234 -21.00 -10.99 -19.67
C GLN A 234 -20.84 -10.29 -18.32
N LEU A 235 -20.04 -9.22 -18.27
CA LEU A 235 -19.81 -8.46 -17.03
C LEU A 235 -21.10 -7.80 -16.51
N GLN A 236 -21.96 -7.30 -17.40
CA GLN A 236 -23.27 -6.78 -17.04
C GLN A 236 -24.17 -7.87 -16.44
N SER A 237 -24.23 -9.06 -17.05
CA SER A 237 -24.99 -10.19 -16.51
C SER A 237 -24.46 -10.66 -15.14
N GLU A 238 -23.13 -10.77 -14.98
CA GLU A 238 -22.50 -11.13 -13.70
C GLU A 238 -22.85 -10.09 -12.61
N ALA A 239 -22.81 -8.80 -12.95
CA ALA A 239 -23.16 -7.71 -12.04
C ALA A 239 -24.65 -7.75 -11.62
N GLU A 240 -25.56 -8.08 -12.55
CA GLU A 240 -26.98 -8.25 -12.28
C GLU A 240 -27.28 -9.48 -11.43
N GLU A 241 -26.63 -10.62 -11.71
CA GLU A 241 -26.76 -11.84 -10.91
C GLU A 241 -26.29 -11.61 -9.47
N GLN A 242 -25.14 -10.95 -9.29
CA GLN A 242 -24.66 -10.59 -7.96
C GLN A 242 -25.63 -9.67 -7.22
N ARG A 243 -26.29 -8.74 -7.94
CA ARG A 243 -27.34 -7.88 -7.37
C ARG A 243 -28.54 -8.72 -6.91
N LYS A 244 -29.00 -9.65 -7.75
CA LYS A 244 -30.12 -10.58 -7.44
C LYS A 244 -29.78 -11.44 -6.23
N GLN A 245 -28.58 -12.04 -6.21
CA GLN A 245 -28.11 -12.91 -5.12
C GLN A 245 -28.02 -12.16 -3.78
N LYS A 246 -27.52 -10.92 -3.79
CA LYS A 246 -27.45 -10.06 -2.59
C LYS A 246 -28.78 -9.39 -2.22
N LYS A 247 -29.89 -9.69 -2.93
CA LYS A 247 -31.23 -9.11 -2.74
C LYS A 247 -31.24 -7.57 -2.65
N ARG A 248 -30.37 -6.90 -3.44
CA ARG A 248 -30.28 -5.43 -3.43
C ARG A 248 -31.20 -4.82 -4.49
N GLN A 249 -31.90 -3.75 -4.14
CA GLN A 249 -32.73 -2.97 -5.07
C GLN A 249 -31.94 -2.11 -6.05
N ASN A 250 -30.64 -1.89 -5.81
CA ASN A 250 -29.77 -1.08 -6.67
C ASN A 250 -28.55 -1.88 -7.11
N VAL A 251 -28.09 -1.66 -8.36
CA VAL A 251 -26.81 -2.20 -8.84
C VAL A 251 -25.72 -1.63 -7.96
N SER A 252 -24.75 -2.47 -7.56
CA SER A 252 -23.61 -2.00 -6.77
C SER A 252 -23.00 -0.78 -7.46
N GLY A 253 -22.74 0.29 -6.71
CA GLY A 253 -22.07 1.47 -7.26
C GLY A 253 -20.74 1.14 -7.93
N LEU A 254 -20.16 -0.03 -7.61
CA LEU A 254 -18.95 -0.57 -8.22
C LEU A 254 -19.13 -0.91 -9.71
N HIS A 255 -20.32 -1.27 -10.19
CA HIS A 255 -20.53 -1.67 -11.60
C HIS A 255 -21.06 -0.54 -12.49
N LYS A 256 -21.18 0.68 -11.95
CA LYS A 256 -21.67 1.85 -12.73
C LYS A 256 -20.80 2.14 -13.95
N TYR A 257 -19.50 1.85 -13.88
CA TYR A 257 -18.59 2.08 -15.01
C TYR A 257 -18.92 1.24 -16.25
N LEU A 258 -19.62 0.09 -16.09
CA LEU A 258 -20.05 -0.74 -17.22
C LEU A 258 -21.09 -0.02 -18.09
N GLN A 259 -21.87 0.90 -17.51
CA GLN A 259 -22.90 1.64 -18.21
C GLN A 259 -22.36 2.86 -18.97
N LEU A 260 -21.11 3.26 -18.73
CA LEU A 260 -20.50 4.43 -19.38
C LEU A 260 -20.26 4.22 -20.88
N LEU A 261 -20.19 2.96 -21.29
CA LEU A 261 -19.99 2.55 -22.68
C LEU A 261 -21.31 2.10 -23.34
N ASP A 262 -22.43 2.11 -22.63
CA ASP A 262 -23.71 1.72 -23.20
C ASP A 262 -24.17 2.78 -24.23
N GLY A 263 -24.55 2.31 -25.42
CA GLY A 263 -25.02 3.18 -26.51
C GLY A 263 -23.93 3.91 -27.29
N LYS A 264 -22.64 3.72 -26.97
CA LYS A 264 -21.54 4.27 -27.77
C LYS A 264 -21.19 3.36 -28.95
N GLU A 265 -20.98 3.95 -30.12
CA GLU A 265 -20.64 3.21 -31.34
C GLU A 265 -19.19 2.71 -31.33
N ASN A 266 -18.29 3.40 -30.62
CA ASN A 266 -16.88 3.08 -30.55
C ASN A 266 -16.39 2.99 -29.10
N TYR A 267 -15.44 2.10 -28.84
CA TYR A 267 -14.85 1.82 -27.53
C TYR A 267 -13.36 2.17 -27.50
N PRO A 268 -12.88 2.80 -26.42
CA PRO A 268 -11.48 3.23 -26.36
C PRO A 268 -10.59 2.02 -26.06
N CYS A 269 -9.43 1.97 -26.68
CA CYS A 269 -8.47 0.91 -26.51
C CYS A 269 -7.05 1.45 -26.59
N LEU A 270 -6.15 0.84 -25.82
CA LEU A 270 -4.73 1.07 -25.96
C LEU A 270 -4.11 -0.13 -26.66
N VAL A 271 -3.41 0.13 -27.76
CA VAL A 271 -2.85 -0.87 -28.67
C VAL A 271 -1.33 -0.70 -28.71
N ASP A 272 -0.62 -1.82 -28.74
CA ASP A 272 0.84 -1.83 -28.90
C ASP A 272 1.27 -1.74 -30.38
N ALA A 273 2.59 -1.71 -30.61
CA ALA A 273 3.15 -1.66 -31.97
C ALA A 273 2.86 -2.90 -32.81
N GLU A 274 2.47 -4.02 -32.19
CA GLU A 274 2.11 -5.29 -32.87
C GLU A 274 0.60 -5.36 -33.17
N GLY A 275 -0.16 -4.32 -32.86
CA GLY A 275 -1.62 -4.30 -33.04
C GLY A 275 -2.38 -5.05 -31.96
N VAL A 276 -1.74 -5.40 -30.84
CA VAL A 276 -2.37 -6.11 -29.72
C VAL A 276 -2.98 -5.09 -28.75
N VAL A 277 -4.23 -5.32 -28.38
CA VAL A 277 -4.92 -4.51 -27.37
C VAL A 277 -4.38 -4.84 -25.98
N ILE A 278 -3.74 -3.86 -25.34
CA ILE A 278 -3.16 -3.97 -24.00
C ILE A 278 -4.11 -3.50 -22.90
N SER A 279 -5.00 -2.55 -23.21
CA SER A 279 -5.98 -2.01 -22.27
C SER A 279 -7.30 -1.69 -22.96
N PHE A 280 -8.40 -1.94 -22.26
CA PHE A 280 -9.76 -1.54 -22.64
C PHE A 280 -10.40 -0.71 -21.52
N PRO A 281 -10.11 0.60 -21.43
CA PRO A 281 -10.71 1.48 -20.42
C PRO A 281 -12.22 1.69 -20.63
N PRO A 282 -13.04 1.84 -19.58
CA PRO A 282 -12.73 1.70 -18.15
C PRO A 282 -12.85 0.26 -17.62
N ILE A 283 -12.91 -0.75 -18.51
CA ILE A 283 -13.34 -2.11 -18.20
C ILE A 283 -12.20 -2.95 -17.61
N THR A 284 -11.16 -3.22 -18.40
CA THR A 284 -10.13 -4.20 -18.03
C THR A 284 -8.84 -4.02 -18.82
N ASN A 285 -7.75 -4.58 -18.29
CA ASN A 285 -6.47 -4.71 -18.94
C ASN A 285 -6.28 -6.12 -19.52
N SER A 286 -5.33 -6.24 -20.44
CA SER A 286 -4.98 -7.49 -21.11
C SER A 286 -4.09 -8.38 -20.25
N GLU A 287 -4.37 -9.68 -20.23
CA GLU A 287 -3.55 -10.72 -19.55
C GLU A 287 -2.10 -10.71 -20.05
N LYS A 288 -1.86 -10.30 -21.30
CA LYS A 288 -0.52 -10.21 -21.91
C LYS A 288 0.41 -9.22 -21.21
N THR A 289 -0.15 -8.19 -20.59
CA THR A 289 0.61 -7.12 -19.90
C THR A 289 0.50 -7.19 -18.38
N LYS A 290 0.07 -8.33 -17.86
CA LYS A 290 -0.19 -8.54 -16.44
C LYS A 290 1.09 -8.43 -15.61
N ILE A 291 1.01 -7.62 -14.57
CA ILE A 291 2.07 -7.50 -13.57
C ILE A 291 2.26 -8.81 -12.79
N ARG A 292 3.50 -9.16 -12.55
CA ARG A 292 3.92 -10.35 -11.79
C ARG A 292 4.81 -9.91 -10.62
N LYS A 293 5.23 -10.88 -9.80
CA LYS A 293 6.11 -10.60 -8.65
C LYS A 293 7.51 -10.17 -9.09
N ASP A 294 7.96 -10.63 -10.25
CA ASP A 294 9.25 -10.36 -10.87
C ASP A 294 9.30 -9.04 -11.66
N THR A 295 8.14 -8.44 -11.96
CA THR A 295 8.04 -7.13 -12.61
C THR A 295 8.77 -6.06 -11.80
N ARG A 296 9.66 -5.33 -12.47
CA ARG A 296 10.41 -4.20 -11.90
C ARG A 296 10.05 -2.85 -12.48
N ASP A 297 9.65 -2.86 -13.75
CA ASP A 297 9.35 -1.67 -14.52
C ASP A 297 7.87 -1.71 -14.89
N LEU A 298 7.15 -0.66 -14.49
CA LEU A 298 5.72 -0.54 -14.69
C LEU A 298 5.43 0.57 -15.68
N PHE A 299 4.55 0.29 -16.64
CA PHE A 299 3.87 1.31 -17.43
C PHE A 299 2.53 1.61 -16.75
N LEU A 300 2.33 2.86 -16.37
CA LEU A 300 1.13 3.34 -15.70
C LEU A 300 0.34 4.20 -16.67
N GLU A 301 -0.96 3.93 -16.78
CA GLU A 301 -1.90 4.76 -17.54
C GLU A 301 -3.07 5.19 -16.65
N VAL A 302 -3.51 6.42 -16.84
CA VAL A 302 -4.75 6.94 -16.25
C VAL A 302 -5.57 7.58 -17.36
N THR A 303 -6.80 7.12 -17.52
CA THR A 303 -7.74 7.68 -18.51
C THR A 303 -8.97 8.28 -17.85
N SER A 304 -9.51 9.36 -18.41
CA SER A 304 -10.71 10.04 -17.93
C SER A 304 -11.54 10.60 -19.08
N ASP A 305 -12.85 10.66 -18.87
CA ASP A 305 -13.83 11.34 -19.70
C ASP A 305 -14.17 12.76 -19.20
N THR A 306 -13.79 13.10 -17.97
CA THR A 306 -14.19 14.35 -17.30
C THR A 306 -13.11 15.43 -17.35
N SER A 307 -11.88 15.12 -16.92
CA SER A 307 -10.82 16.12 -16.85
C SER A 307 -9.42 15.52 -16.88
N LEU A 308 -8.50 16.25 -17.51
CA LEU A 308 -7.07 15.97 -17.47
C LEU A 308 -6.48 16.14 -16.06
N GLN A 309 -7.00 17.09 -15.27
CA GLN A 309 -6.46 17.36 -13.93
C GLN A 309 -6.68 16.16 -12.99
N ILE A 310 -7.86 15.54 -13.05
CA ILE A 310 -8.16 14.32 -12.28
C ILE A 310 -7.17 13.22 -12.63
N CYS A 311 -6.82 13.07 -13.91
CA CYS A 311 -5.82 12.08 -14.32
C CYS A 311 -4.45 12.33 -13.67
N LYS A 312 -4.01 13.59 -13.65
CA LYS A 312 -2.74 13.99 -13.04
C LYS A 312 -2.75 13.77 -11.52
N ASP A 313 -3.80 14.20 -10.83
CA ASP A 313 -3.92 14.05 -9.38
C ASP A 313 -3.96 12.57 -8.96
N VAL A 314 -4.66 11.74 -9.73
CA VAL A 314 -4.69 10.28 -9.53
C VAL A 314 -3.32 9.67 -9.77
N MET A 315 -2.60 10.09 -10.81
CA MET A 315 -1.26 9.59 -11.13
C MET A 315 -0.24 9.99 -10.05
N ASP A 316 -0.26 11.24 -9.59
CA ASP A 316 0.57 11.75 -8.49
C ASP A 316 0.34 10.93 -7.20
N THR A 317 -0.92 10.67 -6.86
CA THR A 317 -1.28 9.88 -5.68
C THR A 317 -0.88 8.41 -5.84
N LEU A 318 -0.98 7.85 -7.04
CA LEU A 318 -0.55 6.48 -7.33
C LEU A 318 0.96 6.33 -7.14
N ILE A 319 1.76 7.22 -7.75
CA ILE A 319 3.23 7.20 -7.64
C ILE A 319 3.65 7.29 -6.18
N LEU A 320 3.03 8.18 -5.40
CA LEU A 320 3.23 8.26 -3.95
C LEU A 320 3.04 6.95 -3.24
N LYS A 321 1.88 6.31 -3.46
CA LYS A 321 1.56 5.08 -2.75
C LYS A 321 2.48 3.96 -3.16
N ILE A 322 2.95 3.94 -4.40
CA ILE A 322 3.98 3.00 -4.85
C ILE A 322 5.32 3.31 -4.18
N ALA A 323 5.69 4.58 -4.01
CA ALA A 323 6.89 4.98 -3.29
C ALA A 323 6.85 4.58 -1.81
N GLU A 324 5.73 4.82 -1.12
CA GLU A 324 5.50 4.35 0.26
C GLU A 324 5.64 2.82 0.37
N LEU A 325 5.10 2.07 -0.59
CA LEU A 325 5.21 0.60 -0.62
C LEU A 325 6.64 0.11 -0.86
N ASN A 326 7.38 0.74 -1.77
CA ASN A 326 8.78 0.39 -2.03
C ASN A 326 9.68 0.69 -0.84
N ARG A 327 9.43 1.80 -0.14
CA ARG A 327 10.12 2.11 1.11
C ARG A 327 9.81 1.07 2.18
N PHE A 328 8.52 0.78 2.39
CA PHE A 328 8.10 -0.21 3.39
C PHE A 328 8.72 -1.59 3.13
N THR A 329 8.78 -2.02 1.87
CA THR A 329 9.39 -3.32 1.51
C THR A 329 10.91 -3.32 1.66
N SER A 330 11.56 -2.16 1.58
CA SER A 330 13.00 -2.02 1.81
C SER A 330 13.35 -1.98 3.30
N GLU A 331 12.53 -1.30 4.11
CA GLU A 331 12.68 -1.21 5.58
C GLU A 331 12.27 -2.51 6.27
N ASN A 332 11.15 -3.11 5.87
CA ASN A 332 10.72 -4.44 6.31
C ASN A 332 11.34 -5.51 5.41
N LYS A 333 12.67 -5.64 5.42
CA LYS A 333 13.30 -6.95 5.15
C LYS A 333 12.83 -7.93 6.24
N GLU A 334 11.56 -8.31 6.16
CA GLU A 334 10.91 -9.26 7.03
C GLU A 334 11.58 -10.60 6.79
N ALA A 335 12.13 -11.12 7.88
CA ALA A 335 12.38 -12.52 8.12
C ALA A 335 11.25 -13.40 7.54
N SER A 336 11.50 -13.94 6.36
CA SER A 336 10.86 -15.14 5.82
C SER A 336 12.06 -15.93 5.29
N GLY A 337 12.52 -16.95 5.98
CA GLY A 337 11.76 -18.12 6.40
C GLY A 337 12.38 -19.26 5.60
N SER A 338 13.18 -20.07 6.29
CA SER A 338 13.82 -21.29 5.82
C SER A 338 12.93 -22.07 4.85
N ASP A 339 13.41 -22.20 3.61
CA ASP A 339 13.21 -23.38 2.77
C ASP A 339 14.43 -23.45 1.84
N ASN A 340 15.49 -24.12 2.30
CA ASN A 340 16.52 -24.72 1.45
C ASN A 340 17.12 -25.89 2.23
N GLU A 341 16.62 -27.08 1.95
CA GLU A 341 17.36 -28.31 2.25
C GLU A 341 18.63 -28.35 1.39
N SER A 342 19.76 -28.55 2.09
CA SER A 342 21.01 -29.20 1.69
C SER A 342 21.62 -28.92 0.32
N ASP A 343 22.82 -28.32 0.29
CA ASP A 343 24.03 -29.14 0.17
C ASP A 343 25.30 -28.42 0.66
N ALA A 344 26.28 -29.20 1.11
CA ALA A 344 27.40 -28.81 1.96
C ALA A 344 28.63 -28.22 1.22
N LEU A 345 29.54 -27.67 2.04
CA LEU A 345 31.00 -27.44 1.88
C LEU A 345 31.49 -26.02 1.52
N CYS A 346 31.91 -25.25 2.54
CA CYS A 346 33.33 -24.90 2.79
C CYS A 346 33.53 -23.84 3.92
N GLY A 347 34.32 -24.22 4.94
CA GLY A 347 35.43 -23.47 5.57
C GLY A 347 35.23 -22.07 6.21
N PRO A 348 35.73 -21.83 7.43
CA PRO A 348 35.57 -20.55 8.14
C PRO A 348 36.61 -19.52 7.69
N VAL A 349 36.20 -18.28 7.44
CA VAL A 349 37.14 -17.15 7.27
C VAL A 349 36.72 -15.95 8.09
N ASN A 350 37.73 -15.45 8.81
CA ASN A 350 37.79 -14.40 9.81
C ASN A 350 36.96 -13.12 9.57
N LEU A 351 36.53 -12.57 10.71
CA LEU A 351 35.96 -11.25 10.91
C LEU A 351 36.89 -10.13 10.41
N ASN A 352 36.34 -9.23 9.58
CA ASN A 352 36.83 -7.86 9.41
C ASN A 352 35.61 -6.91 9.54
N PRO A 353 35.56 -6.01 10.54
CA PRO A 353 34.48 -5.05 10.71
C PRO A 353 34.85 -3.74 10.00
N SER A 354 34.79 -3.71 8.66
CA SER A 354 35.02 -2.46 7.89
C SER A 354 34.46 -2.60 6.47
N GLN A 355 33.16 -2.78 6.32
CA GLN A 355 32.48 -2.49 5.06
C GLN A 355 31.18 -1.76 5.36
N ASN A 356 31.14 -0.50 4.95
CA ASN A 356 29.97 0.35 4.83
C ASN A 356 28.76 -0.46 4.37
N VAL A 357 27.79 -0.64 5.25
CA VAL A 357 26.43 -0.96 4.85
C VAL A 357 25.89 0.30 4.19
N GLN A 358 26.12 0.46 2.89
CA GLN A 358 25.36 1.45 2.13
C GLN A 358 23.88 1.04 2.20
N PRO A 359 22.98 1.89 2.71
CA PRO A 359 21.57 1.69 2.45
C PRO A 359 21.38 1.94 0.95
N MET A 360 21.32 0.88 0.15
CA MET A 360 20.94 0.97 -1.26
C MET A 360 19.44 1.31 -1.35
N ASN A 361 19.09 2.54 -0.96
CA ASN A 361 17.88 3.23 -1.38
C ASN A 361 18.04 3.52 -2.88
N LEU A 362 17.86 2.52 -3.72
CA LEU A 362 17.74 2.76 -5.16
C LEU A 362 16.51 3.65 -5.36
N PRO A 363 16.67 4.89 -5.86
CA PRO A 363 15.56 5.80 -6.02
C PRO A 363 14.58 5.22 -7.05
N LEU A 364 13.29 5.39 -6.81
CA LEU A 364 12.29 5.10 -7.83
C LEU A 364 12.48 6.09 -8.97
N VAL A 365 12.51 5.57 -10.19
CA VAL A 365 12.74 6.39 -11.36
C VAL A 365 11.43 6.53 -12.12
N VAL A 366 10.92 7.77 -12.25
CA VAL A 366 9.75 8.08 -13.06
C VAL A 366 10.21 8.65 -14.38
N GLU A 367 9.97 7.91 -15.46
CA GLU A 367 10.22 8.34 -16.82
C GLU A 367 9.01 9.07 -17.40
N GLN A 368 9.30 10.21 -18.03
CA GLN A 368 8.30 10.99 -18.73
C GLN A 368 7.82 10.29 -20.00
N VAL A 369 6.50 10.24 -20.18
CA VAL A 369 5.87 9.70 -21.40
C VAL A 369 5.20 10.85 -22.15
N ARG A 370 5.41 10.87 -23.48
CA ARG A 370 4.78 11.84 -24.38
C ARG A 370 3.51 11.25 -24.97
N VAL A 371 2.40 11.94 -24.79
CA VAL A 371 1.16 11.71 -25.53
C VAL A 371 1.12 12.72 -26.67
N VAL A 372 1.14 12.23 -27.90
CA VAL A 372 1.12 13.04 -29.13
C VAL A 372 -0.15 12.75 -29.94
N ASP A 373 -0.60 13.73 -30.72
CA ASP A 373 -1.66 13.52 -31.72
C ASP A 373 -1.12 12.66 -32.89
N THR A 374 -2.02 12.25 -33.77
CA THR A 374 -1.70 11.61 -35.06
C THR A 374 -0.72 12.44 -35.90
N ASP A 375 -0.80 13.77 -35.82
CA ASP A 375 0.13 14.71 -36.48
C ASP A 375 1.47 14.89 -35.75
N GLY A 376 1.70 14.20 -34.63
CA GLY A 376 2.92 14.33 -33.82
C GLY A 376 2.93 15.53 -32.86
N ASN A 377 1.85 16.31 -32.80
CA ASN A 377 1.70 17.43 -31.88
C ASN A 377 1.57 16.95 -30.43
N LEU A 378 2.37 17.49 -29.51
CA LEU A 378 2.33 17.12 -28.10
C LEU A 378 1.00 17.54 -27.45
N LYS A 379 0.24 16.58 -26.91
CA LYS A 379 -0.99 16.81 -26.14
C LYS A 379 -0.70 16.88 -24.64
N VAL A 380 0.01 15.87 -24.14
CA VAL A 380 0.29 15.72 -22.71
C VAL A 380 1.72 15.22 -22.56
N LEU A 381 2.46 15.86 -21.66
CA LEU A 381 3.75 15.38 -21.16
C LEU A 381 3.61 15.24 -19.66
N TYR A 382 3.85 14.04 -19.14
CA TYR A 382 3.77 13.78 -17.71
C TYR A 382 4.90 12.85 -17.25
N PRO A 383 5.49 13.08 -16.05
CA PRO A 383 5.26 14.24 -15.17
C PRO A 383 5.93 15.52 -15.72
N SER A 384 5.24 16.66 -15.74
CA SER A 384 5.80 17.96 -16.14
C SER A 384 6.46 18.71 -14.96
N LYS A 385 7.00 19.92 -15.18
CA LYS A 385 7.65 20.73 -14.14
C LYS A 385 6.71 21.12 -12.98
N THR A 386 5.41 21.21 -13.25
CA THR A 386 4.37 21.56 -12.28
C THR A 386 3.69 20.35 -11.65
N ASP A 387 3.98 19.14 -12.14
CA ASP A 387 3.39 17.92 -11.60
C ASP A 387 4.30 17.37 -10.48
N LEU A 388 3.74 16.58 -9.54
CA LEU A 388 4.39 16.10 -8.31
C LEU A 388 4.79 17.20 -7.29
N THR A 389 4.50 18.49 -7.53
CA THR A 389 4.86 19.59 -6.62
C THR A 389 3.99 19.65 -5.36
N THR A 390 2.69 19.35 -5.48
CA THR A 390 1.75 19.29 -4.35
C THR A 390 2.12 18.19 -3.34
N VAL A 391 2.97 17.27 -3.80
CA VAL A 391 3.39 16.06 -3.15
C VAL A 391 4.78 16.18 -2.51
N SER A 392 5.42 17.32 -2.72
CA SER A 392 6.82 17.61 -2.38
C SER A 392 7.13 17.59 -0.88
N SER A 393 6.13 17.54 0.00
CA SER A 393 6.37 17.43 1.45
C SER A 393 6.85 16.04 1.87
N LEU A 394 6.56 15.00 1.09
CA LEU A 394 6.91 13.60 1.37
C LEU A 394 7.90 13.02 0.34
N LEU A 395 8.07 13.70 -0.80
CA LEU A 395 8.86 13.27 -1.95
C LEU A 395 9.94 14.30 -2.28
N THR A 396 11.20 13.85 -2.36
CA THR A 396 12.29 14.61 -2.97
C THR A 396 12.36 14.21 -4.44
N VAL A 397 11.96 15.14 -5.31
CA VAL A 397 11.98 14.96 -6.77
C VAL A 397 13.32 15.43 -7.32
N ILE A 398 14.17 14.49 -7.73
CA ILE A 398 15.43 14.79 -8.42
C ILE A 398 15.09 14.89 -9.92
N ARG A 399 15.22 16.07 -10.51
CA ARG A 399 15.00 16.31 -11.94
C ARG A 399 16.31 16.37 -12.71
#